data_AF-A0A1J9Q6L7-F1
#
_entry.id   AF-A0A1J9Q6L7-F1
#
_cell.length_a   1.000
_cell.length_b   1.000
_cell.length_c   1.000
_cell.angle_alpha   90.00
_cell.angle_beta   90.00
_cell.angle_gamma   90.00
#
_symmetry.space_group_name_H-M   'P 1'
#
loop_
_entity.id
_entity.type
_entity.pdbx_description
1 polymer ?
#
loop_
_entity_poly.entity_id
_entity_poly.type
_entity_poly.pdbx_seq_one_letter_code
_entity_poly.pdbx_strand_id
1 'polypeptide(L)'
;MERDELQRAVNRLALRIGGIQEEQAERKQRSVKIDDPKHLTDGKEPFEHWLSRMKSKFAVNADHVPDEASKIAYIENRTDGAAARHLAPRMREGHPEKFATAGEMFAYLKDIYEDPNKLENAKNDHRRLVMRNGDEYHAFVTKFLHLAGEAQIPKDDYKGDFLHKLSFDLQRMVAAACINCTTFQEVQEICARTAHYLKGMSNQRSRPANRGNRENVRSSAEVKTTQEQTLAPVIDKKDQSWLKNIQCYNCKAT
;
A
#
# COMPACT_ATOMS: atom_id res chain seq x y z
N MET A 1 35.43 -13.45 -68.16
CA MET A 1 34.43 -12.41 -67.83
C MET A 1 33.31 -12.95 -66.94
N GLU A 2 32.68 -14.06 -67.28
CA GLU A 2 31.53 -14.65 -66.55
C GLU A 2 31.82 -15.01 -65.07
N ARG A 3 33.02 -15.54 -64.77
CA ARG A 3 33.44 -15.87 -63.39
C ARG A 3 33.49 -14.64 -62.47
N ASP A 4 33.93 -13.50 -62.99
CA ASP A 4 34.07 -12.26 -62.19
C ASP A 4 32.70 -11.62 -61.92
N GLU A 5 31.76 -11.78 -62.84
CA GLU A 5 30.37 -11.33 -62.66
C GLU A 5 29.65 -12.15 -61.60
N LEU A 6 29.85 -13.48 -61.60
CA LEU A 6 29.33 -14.37 -60.58
C LEU A 6 29.92 -14.04 -59.20
N GLN A 7 31.22 -13.78 -59.10
CA GLN A 7 31.84 -13.39 -57.83
C GLN A 7 31.29 -12.05 -57.31
N ARG A 8 31.08 -11.07 -58.21
CA ARG A 8 30.45 -9.78 -57.84
C ARG A 8 28.99 -9.94 -57.44
N ALA A 9 28.25 -10.89 -58.00
CA ALA A 9 26.88 -11.18 -57.61
C ALA A 9 26.82 -11.84 -56.22
N VAL A 10 27.69 -12.82 -55.96
CA VAL A 10 27.81 -13.50 -54.66
C VAL A 10 28.19 -12.52 -53.55
N ASN A 11 29.16 -11.64 -53.79
CA ASN A 11 29.58 -10.65 -52.79
C ASN A 11 28.45 -9.65 -52.47
N ARG A 12 27.64 -9.25 -53.47
CA ARG A 12 26.47 -8.39 -53.25
C ARG A 12 25.36 -9.09 -52.46
N LEU A 13 25.15 -10.38 -52.70
CA LEU A 13 24.17 -11.17 -51.96
C LEU A 13 24.61 -11.35 -50.50
N ALA A 14 25.90 -11.62 -50.27
CA ALA A 14 26.48 -11.78 -48.94
C ALA A 14 26.37 -10.49 -48.11
N LEU A 15 26.64 -9.32 -48.71
CA LEU A 15 26.46 -8.02 -48.04
C LEU A 15 24.99 -7.74 -47.68
N ARG A 16 24.05 -8.14 -48.55
CA ARG A 16 22.61 -7.96 -48.30
C ARG A 16 22.10 -8.89 -47.20
N ILE A 17 22.59 -10.14 -47.17
CA ILE A 17 22.27 -11.11 -46.12
C ILE A 17 22.88 -10.68 -44.78
N GLY A 18 24.13 -10.19 -44.78
CA GLY A 18 24.77 -9.63 -43.59
C GLY A 18 24.00 -8.44 -43.02
N GLY A 19 23.58 -7.50 -43.87
CA GLY A 19 22.77 -6.35 -43.46
C GLY A 19 21.38 -6.74 -42.93
N ILE A 20 20.72 -7.74 -43.52
CA ILE A 20 19.42 -8.26 -43.02
C ILE A 20 19.61 -8.97 -41.66
N GLN A 21 20.73 -9.66 -41.45
CA GLN A 21 21.04 -10.31 -40.18
C GLN A 21 21.40 -9.30 -39.08
N GLU A 22 22.12 -8.22 -39.39
CA GLU A 22 22.36 -7.11 -38.44
C GLU A 22 21.05 -6.37 -38.09
N GLU A 23 20.21 -6.06 -39.09
CA GLU A 23 18.94 -5.36 -38.89
C GLU A 23 17.90 -6.22 -38.13
N GLN A 24 17.98 -7.56 -38.25
CA GLN A 24 17.17 -8.49 -37.44
C GLN A 24 17.78 -8.77 -36.05
N ALA A 25 19.10 -8.68 -35.88
CA ALA A 25 19.77 -8.82 -34.58
C ALA A 25 19.52 -7.63 -33.64
N GLU A 26 19.14 -6.46 -34.16
CA GLU A 26 18.86 -5.26 -33.35
C GLU A 26 17.39 -5.05 -32.96
N ARG A 27 16.48 -6.00 -33.24
CA ARG A 27 15.18 -6.01 -32.57
C ARG A 27 15.35 -6.55 -31.14
N LYS A 28 16.03 -5.77 -30.28
CA LYS A 28 16.03 -5.98 -28.83
C LYS A 28 14.58 -6.09 -28.39
N GLN A 29 14.18 -7.28 -27.97
CA GLN A 29 12.86 -7.49 -27.36
C GLN A 29 12.79 -6.57 -26.15
N ARG A 30 11.84 -5.63 -26.18
CA ARG A 30 11.61 -4.72 -25.07
C ARG A 30 11.08 -5.50 -23.87
N SER A 31 11.37 -4.99 -22.68
CA SER A 31 10.85 -5.55 -21.43
C SER A 31 9.33 -5.61 -21.46
N VAL A 32 8.77 -6.59 -20.73
CA VAL A 32 7.33 -6.73 -20.55
C VAL A 32 6.77 -5.45 -19.93
N LYS A 33 5.73 -4.89 -20.55
CA LYS A 33 5.09 -3.68 -20.06
C LYS A 33 4.35 -3.98 -18.76
N ILE A 34 4.80 -3.40 -17.65
CA ILE A 34 4.02 -3.42 -16.40
C ILE A 34 2.99 -2.31 -16.43
N ASP A 35 1.91 -2.44 -15.66
CA ASP A 35 0.90 -1.39 -15.56
C ASP A 35 1.51 -0.06 -15.09
N ASP A 36 0.98 1.04 -15.61
CA ASP A 36 1.46 2.36 -15.22
C ASP A 36 0.99 2.71 -13.80
N PRO A 37 1.80 3.42 -13.01
CA PRO A 37 1.38 3.95 -11.73
C PRO A 37 0.15 4.86 -11.87
N LYS A 38 -0.65 4.92 -10.80
CA LYS A 38 -1.74 5.89 -10.69
C LYS A 38 -1.19 7.32 -10.68
N HIS A 39 -2.05 8.28 -10.97
CA HIS A 39 -1.67 9.69 -10.95
C HIS A 39 -1.55 10.19 -9.50
N LEU A 40 -0.47 10.90 -9.20
CA LEU A 40 -0.34 11.65 -7.96
C LEU A 40 -1.22 12.90 -8.06
N THR A 41 -2.21 13.02 -7.18
CA THR A 41 -3.22 14.09 -7.22
C THR A 41 -3.20 14.91 -5.92
N ASP A 42 -4.06 14.57 -4.96
CA ASP A 42 -4.39 15.36 -3.78
C ASP A 42 -4.35 14.55 -2.47
N GLY A 43 -3.49 13.52 -2.42
CA GLY A 43 -3.22 12.76 -1.18
C GLY A 43 -4.08 11.51 -0.98
N LYS A 44 -4.87 11.09 -1.98
CA LYS A 44 -5.60 9.80 -1.92
C LYS A 44 -4.67 8.59 -1.87
N GLU A 45 -3.54 8.66 -2.57
CA GLU A 45 -2.48 7.66 -2.49
C GLU A 45 -1.32 8.25 -1.68
N PRO A 46 -0.83 7.55 -0.63
CA PRO A 46 0.36 7.99 0.08
C PRO A 46 1.54 8.20 -0.89
N PHE A 47 2.21 9.34 -0.76
CA PHE A 47 3.29 9.73 -1.66
C PHE A 47 4.38 8.65 -1.79
N GLU A 48 4.73 7.98 -0.70
CA GLU A 48 5.72 6.90 -0.72
C GLU A 48 5.31 5.70 -1.57
N HIS A 49 4.02 5.34 -1.57
CA HIS A 49 3.53 4.25 -2.41
C HIS A 49 3.63 4.61 -3.89
N TRP A 50 3.25 5.84 -4.24
CA TRP A 50 3.38 6.35 -5.60
C TRP A 50 4.85 6.42 -6.04
N LEU A 51 5.72 6.98 -5.20
CA LEU A 51 7.16 7.10 -5.46
C LEU A 51 7.81 5.73 -5.67
N SER A 52 7.49 4.75 -4.82
CA SER A 52 7.97 3.38 -4.94
C SER A 52 7.57 2.76 -6.28
N ARG A 53 6.29 2.88 -6.67
CA ARG A 53 5.80 2.39 -7.96
C ARG A 53 6.46 3.06 -9.16
N MET A 54 6.66 4.38 -9.09
CA MET A 54 7.37 5.13 -10.14
C MET A 54 8.82 4.65 -10.29
N LYS A 55 9.54 4.46 -9.19
CA LYS A 55 10.91 3.93 -9.22
C LYS A 55 10.96 2.50 -9.77
N SER A 56 10.04 1.63 -9.35
CA SER A 56 9.94 0.27 -9.90
C SER A 56 9.62 0.29 -11.40
N LYS A 57 8.75 1.19 -11.85
CA LYS A 57 8.43 1.36 -13.28
C LYS A 57 9.67 1.71 -14.11
N PHE A 58 10.46 2.67 -13.64
CA PHE A 58 11.70 3.05 -14.32
C PHE A 58 12.78 1.97 -14.24
N ALA A 59 12.82 1.17 -13.18
CA ALA A 59 13.77 0.05 -13.07
C ALA A 59 13.42 -1.09 -14.04
N VAL A 60 12.14 -1.48 -14.10
CA VAL A 60 11.69 -2.63 -14.91
C VAL A 60 11.56 -2.29 -16.38
N ASN A 61 11.08 -1.08 -16.70
CA ASN A 61 10.90 -0.60 -18.08
C ASN A 61 11.96 0.46 -18.47
N ALA A 62 13.20 0.29 -18.00
CA ALA A 62 14.30 1.21 -18.30
C ALA A 62 14.54 1.39 -19.82
N ASP A 63 14.30 0.34 -20.61
CA ASP A 63 14.37 0.34 -22.08
C ASP A 63 13.23 1.10 -22.77
N HIS A 64 12.14 1.40 -22.05
CA HIS A 64 11.03 2.22 -22.57
C HIS A 64 11.19 3.71 -22.24
N VAL A 65 11.93 4.03 -21.17
CA VAL A 65 12.16 5.41 -20.70
C VAL A 65 13.65 5.60 -20.41
N PRO A 66 14.50 5.59 -21.46
CA PRO A 66 15.95 5.38 -21.30
C PRO A 66 16.69 6.61 -20.75
N ASP A 67 16.22 7.81 -21.08
CA ASP A 67 16.89 9.08 -20.73
C ASP A 67 16.11 9.89 -19.68
N GLU A 68 16.80 10.84 -19.05
CA GLU A 68 16.21 11.67 -17.99
C GLU A 68 15.09 12.59 -18.49
N ALA A 69 15.15 13.08 -19.74
CA ALA A 69 14.07 13.92 -20.27
C ALA A 69 12.78 13.12 -20.46
N SER A 70 12.89 11.88 -20.96
CA SER A 70 11.77 10.94 -21.03
C SER A 70 11.21 10.60 -19.65
N LYS A 71 12.06 10.42 -18.62
CA LYS A 71 11.61 10.17 -17.25
C LYS A 71 10.90 11.39 -16.65
N ILE A 72 11.43 12.59 -16.86
CA ILE A 72 10.81 13.85 -16.41
C ILE A 72 9.43 14.01 -17.06
N ALA A 73 9.33 13.84 -18.38
CA ALA A 73 8.06 13.89 -19.09
C ALA A 73 7.09 12.80 -18.60
N TYR A 74 7.58 11.61 -18.29
CA TYR A 74 6.76 10.55 -17.73
C TYR A 74 6.24 10.90 -16.33
N ILE A 75 7.08 11.46 -15.46
CA ILE A 75 6.67 11.92 -14.12
C ILE A 75 5.61 13.03 -14.25
N GLU A 76 5.83 14.02 -15.10
CA GLU A 76 4.88 15.12 -15.34
C GLU A 76 3.51 14.56 -15.74
N ASN A 77 3.47 13.63 -16.71
CA ASN A 77 2.26 12.95 -17.15
C ASN A 77 1.63 12.04 -16.08
N ARG A 78 2.33 11.73 -14.99
CA ARG A 78 1.82 10.94 -13.85
C ARG A 78 1.52 11.79 -12.62
N THR A 79 1.52 13.10 -12.78
CA THR A 79 1.05 14.06 -11.79
C THR A 79 -0.16 14.81 -12.32
N ASP A 80 -1.13 15.08 -11.44
CA ASP A 80 -2.34 15.80 -11.79
C ASP A 80 -2.78 16.67 -10.59
N GLY A 81 -3.77 17.54 -10.78
CA GLY A 81 -4.35 18.35 -9.72
C GLY A 81 -3.34 19.23 -8.99
N ALA A 82 -3.12 18.99 -7.69
CA ALA A 82 -2.18 19.77 -6.89
C ALA A 82 -0.72 19.47 -7.27
N ALA A 83 -0.37 18.21 -7.51
CA ALA A 83 1.01 17.81 -7.81
C ALA A 83 1.49 18.44 -9.11
N ALA A 84 0.67 18.40 -10.17
CA ALA A 84 0.98 19.05 -11.43
C ALA A 84 1.15 20.57 -11.28
N ARG A 85 0.32 21.23 -10.47
CA ARG A 85 0.44 22.68 -10.20
C ARG A 85 1.75 23.05 -9.51
N HIS A 86 2.27 22.20 -8.64
CA HIS A 86 3.59 22.42 -8.01
C HIS A 86 4.74 22.30 -9.01
N LEU A 87 4.64 21.40 -9.98
CA LEU A 87 5.69 21.16 -10.97
C LEU A 87 5.69 22.19 -12.11
N ALA A 88 4.50 22.62 -12.54
CA ALA A 88 4.30 23.43 -13.73
C ALA A 88 5.23 24.66 -13.87
N PRO A 89 5.54 25.45 -12.81
CA PRO A 89 6.45 26.59 -12.94
C PRO A 89 7.84 26.21 -13.45
N ARG A 90 8.41 25.11 -12.92
CA ARG A 90 9.76 24.63 -13.26
C ARG A 90 9.79 23.81 -14.56
N MET A 91 8.64 23.41 -15.08
CA MET A 91 8.55 22.69 -16.37
C MET A 91 8.61 23.63 -17.59
N ARG A 92 8.37 24.93 -17.40
CA ARG A 92 8.36 25.95 -18.46
C ARG A 92 9.70 26.01 -19.21
N GLU A 93 9.62 26.32 -20.49
CA GLU A 93 10.81 26.57 -21.31
C GLU A 93 11.59 27.78 -20.77
N GLY A 94 12.91 27.67 -20.71
CA GLY A 94 13.79 28.73 -20.22
C GLY A 94 13.77 28.99 -18.71
N HIS A 95 13.05 28.20 -17.91
CA HIS A 95 13.09 28.35 -16.45
C HIS A 95 14.51 28.07 -15.93
N PRO A 96 15.13 28.98 -15.15
CA PRO A 96 16.53 28.84 -14.72
C PRO A 96 16.76 27.60 -13.83
N GLU A 97 15.74 27.17 -13.09
CA GLU A 97 15.79 25.99 -12.21
C GLU A 97 14.99 24.80 -12.77
N LYS A 98 14.91 24.65 -14.09
CA LYS A 98 14.24 23.49 -14.69
C LYS A 98 14.87 22.19 -14.18
N PHE A 99 14.05 21.16 -13.97
CA PHE A 99 14.53 19.85 -13.52
C PHE A 99 15.48 19.26 -14.58
N ALA A 100 16.69 18.88 -14.16
CA ALA A 100 17.66 18.20 -15.01
C ALA A 100 17.52 16.68 -14.94
N THR A 101 17.02 16.17 -13.81
CA THR A 101 16.84 14.73 -13.59
C THR A 101 15.49 14.39 -12.97
N ALA A 102 15.04 13.16 -13.19
CA ALA A 102 13.89 12.57 -12.50
C ALA A 102 14.09 12.56 -10.98
N GLY A 103 15.35 12.39 -10.52
CA GLY A 103 15.71 12.41 -9.11
C GLY A 103 15.41 13.76 -8.44
N GLU A 104 15.74 14.87 -9.08
CA GLU A 104 15.42 16.22 -8.60
C GLU A 104 13.91 16.44 -8.50
N MET A 105 13.17 15.95 -9.49
CA MET A 105 11.70 16.06 -9.52
C MET A 105 11.06 15.27 -8.38
N PHE A 106 11.56 14.05 -8.10
CA PHE A 106 11.13 13.27 -6.94
C PHE A 106 11.50 13.94 -5.62
N ALA A 107 12.70 14.52 -5.50
CA ALA A 107 13.10 15.24 -4.29
C ALA A 107 12.22 16.46 -4.01
N TYR A 108 11.86 17.20 -5.07
CA TYR A 108 10.95 18.35 -4.96
C TYR A 108 9.53 17.93 -4.53
N LEU A 109 8.97 16.89 -5.13
CA LEU A 109 7.67 16.36 -4.70
C LEU A 109 7.72 15.79 -3.27
N LYS A 110 8.84 15.17 -2.89
CA LYS A 110 9.07 14.63 -1.56
C LYS A 110 9.02 15.74 -0.50
N ASP A 111 9.66 16.87 -0.75
CA ASP A 111 9.63 18.02 0.16
C ASP A 111 8.21 18.59 0.40
N ILE A 112 7.32 18.46 -0.60
CA ILE A 112 5.93 18.95 -0.52
C ILE A 112 5.00 17.96 0.17
N TYR A 113 5.16 16.66 -0.13
CA TYR A 113 4.17 15.64 0.21
C TYR A 113 4.59 14.69 1.33
N GLU A 114 5.88 14.59 1.64
CA GLU A 114 6.35 13.81 2.78
C GLU A 114 6.17 14.62 4.06
N ASP A 115 5.70 13.96 5.12
CA ASP A 115 5.64 14.57 6.44
C ASP A 115 7.06 14.62 7.04
N PRO A 116 7.64 15.82 7.29
CA PRO A 116 8.97 15.93 7.88
C PRO A 116 9.05 15.30 9.28
N ASN A 117 7.92 15.16 9.97
CA ASN A 117 7.85 14.56 11.31
C ASN A 117 7.47 13.08 11.28
N LYS A 118 7.45 12.41 10.12
CA LYS A 118 7.01 11.01 9.96
C LYS A 118 7.65 10.07 10.99
N LEU A 119 8.97 10.16 11.18
CA LEU A 119 9.69 9.31 12.14
C LEU A 119 9.25 9.56 13.59
N GLU A 120 9.10 10.82 14.00
CA GLU A 120 8.69 11.16 15.36
C GLU A 120 7.21 10.81 15.58
N ASN A 121 6.36 10.99 14.57
CA ASN A 121 4.97 10.56 14.57
C ASN A 121 4.87 9.03 14.72
N ALA A 122 5.66 8.26 13.96
CA ALA A 122 5.72 6.81 14.10
C ALA A 122 6.18 6.38 15.49
N LYS A 123 7.21 7.03 16.07
CA LYS A 123 7.65 6.78 17.45
C LYS A 123 6.54 7.07 18.46
N ASN A 124 5.83 8.19 18.30
CA ASN A 124 4.70 8.56 19.15
C ASN A 124 3.55 7.55 19.07
N ASP A 125 3.16 7.17 17.87
CA ASP A 125 2.09 6.21 17.63
C ASP A 125 2.48 4.82 18.13
N HIS A 126 3.73 4.40 17.91
CA HIS A 126 4.27 3.16 18.45
C HIS A 126 4.24 3.17 19.98
N ARG A 127 4.73 4.25 20.63
CA ARG A 127 4.69 4.40 22.09
C ARG A 127 3.27 4.29 22.64
N ARG A 128 2.29 4.90 21.97
CA ARG A 128 0.87 4.90 22.38
C ARG A 128 0.12 3.61 22.04
N LEU A 129 0.65 2.80 21.13
CA LEU A 129 0.02 1.55 20.73
C LEU A 129 -0.02 0.58 21.91
N VAL A 130 -1.24 0.15 22.26
CA VAL A 130 -1.54 -0.90 23.23
C VAL A 130 -2.77 -1.65 22.72
N MET A 131 -2.76 -2.97 22.82
CA MET A 131 -3.91 -3.83 22.52
C MET A 131 -4.93 -3.72 23.65
N ARG A 132 -6.17 -3.36 23.32
CA ARG A 132 -7.28 -3.33 24.29
C ARG A 132 -7.96 -4.68 24.38
N ASN A 133 -8.70 -4.90 25.46
CA ASN A 133 -9.55 -6.08 25.60
C ASN A 133 -10.62 -6.05 24.50
N GLY A 134 -10.70 -7.11 23.69
CA GLY A 134 -11.62 -7.24 22.57
C GLY A 134 -11.06 -6.82 21.21
N ASP A 135 -9.87 -6.20 21.17
CA ASP A 135 -9.19 -5.93 19.90
C ASP A 135 -8.85 -7.23 19.17
N GLU A 136 -8.86 -7.18 17.85
CA GLU A 136 -8.44 -8.30 17.01
C GLU A 136 -6.91 -8.42 17.04
N TYR A 137 -6.41 -9.59 17.44
CA TYR A 137 -4.99 -9.81 17.70
C TYR A 137 -4.13 -9.58 16.46
N HIS A 138 -4.50 -10.10 15.29
CA HIS A 138 -3.67 -9.98 14.10
C HIS A 138 -3.60 -8.54 13.60
N ALA A 139 -4.69 -7.77 13.68
CA ALA A 139 -4.72 -6.35 13.38
C ALA A 139 -3.79 -5.56 14.30
N PHE A 140 -3.78 -5.89 15.59
CA PHE A 140 -2.80 -5.32 16.53
C PHE A 140 -1.36 -5.68 16.14
N VAL A 141 -1.05 -6.96 15.86
CA VAL A 141 0.31 -7.39 15.47
C VAL A 141 0.78 -6.69 14.19
N THR A 142 -0.06 -6.63 13.16
CA THR A 142 0.27 -5.94 11.91
C THR A 142 0.55 -4.47 12.16
N LYS A 143 -0.28 -3.79 12.97
CA LYS A 143 -0.07 -2.38 13.34
C LYS A 143 1.20 -2.18 14.17
N PHE A 144 1.49 -3.08 15.10
CA PHE A 144 2.70 -3.07 15.92
C PHE A 144 3.95 -3.14 15.04
N LEU A 145 4.02 -4.15 14.15
CA LEU A 145 5.17 -4.37 13.28
C LEU A 145 5.37 -3.22 12.29
N HIS A 146 4.27 -2.72 11.72
CA HIS A 146 4.32 -1.56 10.82
C HIS A 146 4.89 -0.33 11.55
N LEU A 147 4.34 0.03 12.71
CA LEU A 147 4.80 1.19 13.48
C LEU A 147 6.22 1.00 14.02
N ALA A 148 6.61 -0.20 14.45
CA ALA A 148 7.96 -0.50 14.89
C ALA A 148 8.99 -0.35 13.76
N GLY A 149 8.62 -0.74 12.53
CA GLY A 149 9.42 -0.54 11.33
C GLY A 149 9.59 0.94 10.99
N GLU A 150 8.49 1.69 10.93
CA GLU A 150 8.50 3.14 10.66
C GLU A 150 9.24 3.95 11.75
N ALA A 151 9.10 3.53 13.01
CA ALA A 151 9.78 4.14 14.16
C ALA A 151 11.25 3.70 14.31
N GLN A 152 11.72 2.77 13.47
CA GLN A 152 13.07 2.21 13.47
C GLN A 152 13.45 1.58 14.82
N ILE A 153 12.52 0.86 15.43
CA ILE A 153 12.76 0.16 16.69
C ILE A 153 13.69 -1.04 16.44
N PRO A 154 14.75 -1.23 17.26
CA PRO A 154 15.60 -2.41 17.18
C PRO A 154 14.81 -3.70 17.37
N LYS A 155 15.08 -4.72 16.56
CA LYS A 155 14.36 -6.01 16.64
C LYS A 155 14.52 -6.71 17.99
N ASP A 156 15.65 -6.49 18.67
CA ASP A 156 15.92 -7.06 19.99
C ASP A 156 14.95 -6.51 21.06
N ASP A 157 14.43 -5.30 20.86
CA ASP A 157 13.48 -4.67 21.76
C ASP A 157 12.03 -5.15 21.52
N TYR A 158 11.74 -5.78 20.38
CA TYR A 158 10.38 -6.14 19.98
C TYR A 158 9.71 -7.05 21.00
N LYS A 159 10.45 -8.05 21.53
CA LYS A 159 9.89 -9.03 22.45
C LYS A 159 9.35 -8.38 23.73
N GLY A 160 10.18 -7.57 24.38
CA GLY A 160 9.81 -6.90 25.63
C GLY A 160 8.67 -5.91 25.40
N ASP A 161 8.85 -5.02 24.42
CA ASP A 161 7.88 -3.97 24.13
C ASP A 161 6.51 -4.54 23.70
N PHE A 162 6.51 -5.57 22.85
CA PHE A 162 5.28 -6.24 22.43
C PHE A 162 4.51 -6.83 23.60
N LEU A 163 5.18 -7.54 24.51
CA LEU A 163 4.55 -8.14 25.69
C LEU A 163 3.93 -7.09 26.62
N HIS A 164 4.57 -5.94 26.79
CA HIS A 164 4.05 -4.81 27.58
C HIS A 164 2.84 -4.13 26.93
N LYS A 165 2.68 -4.29 25.61
CA LYS A 165 1.59 -3.68 24.84
C LYS A 165 0.41 -4.62 24.59
N LEU A 166 0.48 -5.88 25.04
CA LEU A 166 -0.66 -6.79 24.97
C LEU A 166 -1.78 -6.35 25.91
N SER A 167 -2.99 -6.82 25.59
CA SER A 167 -4.12 -6.66 26.49
C SER A 167 -3.86 -7.39 27.81
N PHE A 168 -4.38 -6.86 28.91
CA PHE A 168 -4.13 -7.41 30.25
C PHE A 168 -4.49 -8.91 30.34
N ASP A 169 -5.64 -9.31 29.77
CA ASP A 169 -6.08 -10.71 29.81
C ASP A 169 -5.12 -11.63 29.04
N LEU A 170 -4.68 -11.20 27.86
CA LEU A 170 -3.72 -11.97 27.06
C LEU A 170 -2.36 -12.03 27.73
N GLN A 171 -1.84 -10.88 28.21
CA GLN A 171 -0.58 -10.80 28.93
C GLN A 171 -0.56 -11.74 30.14
N ARG A 172 -1.65 -11.76 30.93
CA ARG A 172 -1.79 -12.65 32.09
C ARG A 172 -1.77 -14.13 31.71
N MET A 173 -2.40 -14.50 30.60
CA MET A 173 -2.45 -15.90 30.15
C MET A 173 -1.12 -16.40 29.58
N VAL A 174 -0.36 -15.53 28.90
CA VAL A 174 0.88 -15.92 28.23
C VAL A 174 2.13 -15.71 29.09
N ALA A 175 2.05 -14.95 30.18
CA ALA A 175 3.20 -14.54 31.00
C ALA A 175 4.16 -15.70 31.31
N ALA A 176 3.65 -16.78 31.90
CA ALA A 176 4.49 -17.93 32.28
C ALA A 176 5.16 -18.61 31.07
N ALA A 177 4.44 -18.71 29.95
CA ALA A 177 4.95 -19.35 28.74
C ALA A 177 6.01 -18.47 28.03
N CYS A 178 5.80 -17.15 28.01
CA CYS A 178 6.66 -16.19 27.32
C CYS A 178 7.97 -15.88 28.06
N ILE A 179 8.09 -16.18 29.36
CA ILE A 179 9.34 -16.04 30.12
C ILE A 179 10.47 -16.83 29.46
N ASN A 180 10.19 -18.06 29.02
CA ASN A 180 11.19 -18.96 28.47
C ASN A 180 11.42 -18.78 26.96
N CYS A 181 10.65 -17.91 26.29
CA CYS A 181 10.88 -17.63 24.88
C CYS A 181 12.23 -16.93 24.70
N THR A 182 12.96 -17.31 23.67
CA THR A 182 14.21 -16.65 23.28
C THR A 182 14.00 -15.71 22.11
N THR A 183 12.97 -15.96 21.29
CA THR A 183 12.70 -15.18 20.08
C THR A 183 11.36 -14.46 20.15
N PHE A 184 11.25 -13.39 19.35
CA PHE A 184 9.98 -12.69 19.15
C PHE A 184 8.92 -13.57 18.48
N GLN A 185 9.34 -14.45 17.54
CA GLN A 185 8.43 -15.34 16.83
C GLN A 185 7.72 -16.32 17.77
N GLU A 186 8.44 -16.94 18.71
CA GLU A 186 7.86 -17.84 19.72
C GLU A 186 6.77 -17.14 20.54
N VAL A 187 7.01 -15.88 20.92
CA VAL A 187 6.03 -15.05 21.64
C VAL A 187 4.79 -14.81 20.78
N GLN A 188 4.95 -14.47 19.50
CA GLN A 188 3.81 -14.26 18.59
C GLN A 188 2.97 -15.52 18.44
N GLU A 189 3.58 -16.69 18.28
CA GLU A 189 2.86 -17.95 18.12
C GLU A 189 2.05 -18.33 19.37
N ILE A 190 2.64 -18.17 20.57
CA ILE A 190 1.94 -18.40 21.84
C ILE A 190 0.77 -17.42 22.00
N CYS A 191 1.00 -16.14 21.71
CA CYS A 191 -0.01 -15.10 21.81
C CYS A 191 -1.15 -15.32 20.83
N ALA A 192 -0.86 -15.68 19.56
CA ALA A 192 -1.87 -15.95 18.55
C ALA A 192 -2.82 -17.08 18.95
N ARG A 193 -2.25 -18.21 19.42
CA ARG A 193 -3.04 -19.35 19.92
C ARG A 193 -3.91 -18.94 21.10
N THR A 194 -3.34 -18.21 22.05
CA THR A 194 -4.04 -17.80 23.28
C THR A 194 -5.15 -16.77 23.01
N ALA A 195 -4.91 -15.83 22.10
CA ALA A 195 -5.91 -14.84 21.68
C ALA A 195 -7.12 -15.51 21.02
N HIS A 196 -6.90 -16.56 20.22
CA HIS A 196 -7.99 -17.35 19.64
C HIS A 196 -8.87 -18.00 20.73
N TYR A 197 -8.26 -18.59 21.76
CA TYR A 197 -9.01 -19.15 22.89
C TYR A 197 -9.80 -18.09 23.67
N LEU A 198 -9.19 -16.93 23.94
CA LEU A 198 -9.85 -15.81 24.61
C LEU A 198 -11.09 -15.31 23.86
N LYS A 199 -11.00 -15.21 22.52
CA LYS A 199 -12.14 -14.83 21.67
C LYS A 199 -13.30 -15.82 21.80
N GLY A 200 -12.99 -17.12 21.85
CA GLY A 200 -13.97 -18.18 22.09
C GLY A 200 -14.69 -18.04 23.44
N MET A 201 -13.96 -17.73 24.51
CA MET A 201 -14.52 -17.54 25.86
C MET A 201 -15.46 -16.32 25.94
N SER A 202 -15.09 -15.21 25.30
CA SER A 202 -15.91 -13.99 25.24
C SER A 202 -17.25 -14.25 24.52
N ASN A 203 -17.20 -14.96 23.39
CA ASN A 203 -18.40 -15.31 22.61
C ASN A 203 -19.36 -16.21 23.40
N GLN A 204 -18.84 -17.10 24.25
CA GLN A 204 -19.68 -17.95 25.10
C GLN A 204 -20.38 -17.16 26.22
N ARG A 205 -19.70 -16.19 26.83
CA ARG A 205 -20.29 -15.32 27.86
C ARG A 205 -21.35 -14.35 27.30
N SER A 206 -21.22 -13.98 26.02
CA SER A 206 -22.11 -13.02 25.36
C SER A 206 -23.40 -13.66 24.83
N ARG A 207 -23.56 -14.99 24.92
CA ARG A 207 -24.82 -15.65 24.56
C ARG A 207 -25.86 -15.37 25.65
N PRO A 208 -27.03 -14.78 25.31
CA PRO A 208 -28.10 -14.66 26.28
C PRO A 208 -28.47 -16.06 26.75
N ALA A 209 -28.47 -16.26 28.07
CA ALA A 209 -29.01 -17.46 28.66
C ALA A 209 -30.50 -17.52 28.30
N ASN A 210 -30.83 -18.27 27.26
CA ASN A 210 -32.22 -18.65 26.96
C ASN A 210 -32.66 -19.60 28.08
N ARG A 211 -32.91 -19.05 29.28
CA ARG A 211 -33.67 -19.72 30.33
C ARG A 211 -35.09 -19.81 29.81
N GLY A 212 -35.44 -21.00 29.33
CA GLY A 212 -36.68 -21.29 28.66
C GLY A 212 -37.88 -20.72 29.40
N ASN A 213 -38.57 -19.79 28.74
CA ASN A 213 -39.93 -19.44 29.09
C ASN A 213 -40.81 -20.61 28.66
N ARG A 214 -41.08 -21.53 29.59
CA ARG A 214 -42.08 -22.59 29.41
C ARG A 214 -43.45 -21.97 29.63
N GLU A 215 -43.87 -21.12 28.71
CA GLU A 215 -45.23 -20.60 28.67
C GLU A 215 -46.18 -21.61 28.03
N ASN A 216 -47.28 -21.77 28.74
CA ASN A 216 -48.33 -22.74 28.59
C ASN A 216 -49.14 -22.45 27.31
N VAL A 217 -48.84 -23.11 26.19
CA VAL A 217 -49.65 -22.99 24.97
C VAL A 217 -50.85 -23.94 25.09
N ARG A 218 -51.94 -23.41 25.63
CA ARG A 218 -53.28 -23.99 25.49
C ARG A 218 -53.80 -23.65 24.09
N SER A 219 -54.00 -24.70 23.32
CA SER A 219 -54.56 -24.69 21.96
C SER A 219 -55.84 -23.87 21.86
N SER A 220 -55.90 -22.98 20.87
CA SER A 220 -57.13 -22.68 20.12
C SER A 220 -56.73 -22.24 18.72
N ALA A 221 -57.15 -23.05 17.76
CA ALA A 221 -57.00 -22.84 16.34
C ALA A 221 -57.97 -21.74 15.87
N GLU A 222 -57.51 -20.90 14.95
CA GLU A 222 -58.37 -20.29 13.96
C GLU A 222 -57.59 -19.92 12.70
N VAL A 223 -58.31 -19.86 11.59
CA VAL A 223 -57.90 -20.24 10.23
C VAL A 223 -57.77 -19.01 9.33
N LYS A 224 -56.71 -19.01 8.50
CA LYS A 224 -56.47 -18.33 7.19
C LYS A 224 -56.69 -16.81 7.08
N THR A 225 -55.74 -16.13 6.43
CA THR A 225 -55.87 -15.70 5.01
C THR A 225 -54.60 -15.02 4.49
N THR A 226 -54.27 -15.38 3.26
CA THR A 226 -53.26 -14.92 2.30
C THR A 226 -53.21 -13.40 2.10
N GLN A 227 -52.01 -12.80 1.98
CA GLN A 227 -51.64 -11.96 0.83
C GLN A 227 -50.18 -11.50 0.84
N GLU A 228 -49.69 -11.34 -0.38
CA GLU A 228 -48.36 -11.14 -0.93
C GLU A 228 -48.15 -9.65 -1.23
N GLN A 229 -46.95 -9.07 -1.03
CA GLN A 229 -46.31 -8.05 -1.91
C GLN A 229 -45.03 -7.42 -1.35
N THR A 230 -43.92 -7.77 -2.01
CA THR A 230 -42.81 -6.99 -2.58
C THR A 230 -42.69 -5.47 -2.30
N LEU A 231 -41.49 -4.99 -1.89
CA LEU A 231 -40.58 -4.08 -2.65
C LEU A 231 -39.60 -3.24 -1.77
N ALA A 232 -38.30 -3.45 -2.03
CA ALA A 232 -37.21 -2.46 -2.19
C ALA A 232 -36.56 -1.75 -0.97
N PRO A 233 -35.28 -1.31 -1.11
CA PRO A 233 -34.29 -1.28 -0.03
C PRO A 233 -34.14 0.09 0.64
N VAL A 234 -33.77 0.07 1.92
CA VAL A 234 -33.38 1.27 2.67
C VAL A 234 -31.97 1.68 2.27
N ILE A 235 -31.88 2.81 1.56
CA ILE A 235 -30.63 3.55 1.32
C ILE A 235 -30.35 4.34 2.60
N ASP A 236 -29.35 3.93 3.38
CA ASP A 236 -28.86 4.75 4.49
C ASP A 236 -27.80 5.73 3.96
N LYS A 237 -28.16 7.02 3.98
CA LYS A 237 -27.26 8.14 3.72
C LYS A 237 -26.65 8.56 5.05
N LYS A 238 -25.41 8.18 5.32
CA LYS A 238 -24.56 8.86 6.32
C LYS A 238 -23.08 8.62 6.06
N ASP A 239 -22.28 9.61 6.44
CA ASP A 239 -20.82 9.67 6.42
C ASP A 239 -20.11 10.14 5.14
N GLN A 240 -20.55 11.30 4.63
CA GLN A 240 -19.71 12.20 3.82
C GLN A 240 -19.36 13.50 4.58
N SER A 241 -18.82 13.40 5.80
CA SER A 241 -18.40 14.58 6.59
C SER A 241 -16.89 14.75 6.75
N TRP A 242 -16.04 14.04 6.00
CA TRP A 242 -14.57 14.14 6.15
C TRP A 242 -13.83 14.87 5.01
N LEU A 243 -14.55 15.52 4.08
CA LEU A 243 -13.96 16.29 2.96
C LEU A 243 -13.75 17.80 3.23
N LYS A 244 -13.53 18.20 4.49
CA LYS A 244 -13.15 19.57 4.82
C LYS A 244 -12.01 19.55 5.83
N ASN A 245 -10.79 19.38 5.34
CA ASN A 245 -9.54 19.92 5.92
C ASN A 245 -8.34 19.40 5.11
N ILE A 246 -8.15 19.94 3.90
CA ILE A 246 -6.83 19.94 3.27
C ILE A 246 -6.24 21.32 3.57
N GLN A 247 -5.51 21.42 4.69
CA GLN A 247 -4.66 22.58 4.95
C GLN A 247 -3.27 22.26 4.41
N CYS A 248 -2.86 23.01 3.38
CA CYS A 248 -1.49 23.04 2.88
C CYS A 248 -0.59 23.67 3.95
N TYR A 249 0.41 22.95 4.43
CA TYR A 249 1.28 23.37 5.54
C TYR A 249 2.27 24.49 5.18
N ASN A 250 2.26 25.02 3.95
CA ASN A 250 3.21 26.07 3.55
C ASN A 250 2.59 27.31 2.85
N CYS A 251 1.30 27.60 3.08
CA CYS A 251 0.72 28.87 2.67
C CYS A 251 0.82 29.91 3.79
N LYS A 252 2.00 30.50 3.98
CA LYS A 252 2.11 31.79 4.69
C LYS A 252 1.93 32.91 3.66
N ALA A 253 0.78 33.57 3.72
CA ALA A 253 0.55 34.82 3.02
C ALA A 253 1.37 35.94 3.68
N THR A 254 1.89 36.81 2.82
CA THR A 254 2.51 38.12 3.08
C THR A 254 1.77 38.99 4.08
#